data_AF-A0A4R1H8E4-F1
#
_entry.id   AF-A0A4R1H8E4-F1
#
_cell.length_a   1.000
_cell.length_b   1.000
_cell.length_c   1.000
_cell.angle_alpha   90.00
_cell.angle_beta   90.00
_cell.angle_gamma   90.00
#
_symmetry.space_group_name_H-M   'P 1'
#
loop_
_entity.id
_entity.type
_entity.pdbx_description
1 polymer ?
#
loop_
_entity_poly.entity_id
_entity_poly.type
_entity_poly.pdbx_seq_one_letter_code
_entity_poly.pdbx_strand_id
1 'polypeptide(L)'
;MATQMNGNKLAKLFRQAAAAHQAQQYREAQAGYQKILKWVPDDSDVLHLLGQSLIQDGRPDRAIRWLKKAVATNPASADAFYDLGLAYRKSGQNAEAVQAYQRVLKLKPDTLNAHLSLVEIKFPGEHYTAVLRDLHRHLKPETYIEIGVETGQSIALAEPRTLCLGVDPEPEISHELPPKCRIFPQTSDSFFDEHNVRELLGQRAVDFAFIDGMHVFEAALRDFINVERHASPGSVVAIHDCIPLDAVTSSRERTTNFWSGDIWKLILCLKKYRPDVSLVSVATKPTGLGLVTGLDPDNSVLSESYEQIVAEFVPLGYDDIAAHEVESLNVIDNDMQRVIRWIGESRSMAA
;
A
#
# COMPACT_ATOMS: atom_id res chain seq x y z
N MET A 1 56.19 -8.02 3.36
CA MET A 1 55.99 -7.57 4.77
C MET A 1 55.22 -6.26 4.90
N ALA A 2 55.54 -5.17 4.19
CA ALA A 2 54.83 -3.88 4.29
C ALA A 2 53.33 -3.95 3.93
N THR A 3 52.97 -4.67 2.86
CA THR A 3 51.56 -4.88 2.45
C THR A 3 50.76 -5.67 3.50
N GLN A 4 51.40 -6.62 4.18
CA GLN A 4 50.81 -7.46 5.22
C GLN A 4 50.67 -6.73 6.57
N MET A 5 51.64 -5.85 6.90
CA MET A 5 51.54 -4.94 8.04
C MET A 5 50.43 -3.89 7.86
N ASN A 6 50.23 -3.39 6.65
CA ASN A 6 49.12 -2.50 6.33
C ASN A 6 47.77 -3.21 6.45
N GLY A 7 47.68 -4.47 6.00
CA GLY A 7 46.48 -5.30 6.18
C GLY A 7 46.08 -5.50 7.65
N ASN A 8 47.03 -5.87 8.52
CA ASN A 8 46.77 -6.04 9.95
C ASN A 8 46.35 -4.74 10.64
N LYS A 9 46.95 -3.61 10.24
CA LYS A 9 46.59 -2.29 10.76
C LYS A 9 45.19 -1.87 10.32
N LEU A 10 44.82 -2.08 9.05
CA LEU A 10 43.49 -1.77 8.53
C LEU A 10 42.41 -2.65 9.17
N ALA A 11 42.67 -3.95 9.33
CA ALA A 11 41.75 -4.86 10.02
C ALA A 11 41.51 -4.46 11.49
N LYS A 12 42.55 -3.96 12.18
CA LYS A 12 42.40 -3.41 13.54
C LYS A 12 41.55 -2.14 13.54
N LEU A 13 41.81 -1.20 12.63
CA LEU A 13 41.03 0.03 12.50
C LEU A 13 39.56 -0.26 12.19
N PHE A 14 39.30 -1.21 11.30
CA PHE A 14 37.95 -1.62 10.94
C PHE A 14 37.20 -2.20 12.16
N ARG A 15 37.82 -3.13 12.90
CA ARG A 15 37.20 -3.70 14.11
C ARG A 15 36.89 -2.63 15.16
N GLN A 16 37.77 -1.65 15.34
CA GLN A 16 37.53 -0.54 16.27
C GLN A 16 36.38 0.35 15.80
N ALA A 17 36.38 0.74 14.53
CA ALA A 17 35.32 1.57 13.95
C ALA A 17 33.95 0.87 14.00
N ALA A 18 33.91 -0.42 13.68
CA ALA A 18 32.71 -1.25 13.76
C ALA A 18 32.22 -1.42 15.21
N ALA A 19 33.12 -1.64 16.17
CA ALA A 19 32.76 -1.71 17.59
C ALA A 19 32.19 -0.38 18.10
N ALA A 20 32.80 0.75 17.74
CA ALA A 20 32.28 2.08 18.05
C ALA A 20 30.90 2.30 17.41
N HIS A 21 30.69 1.84 16.18
CA HIS A 21 29.39 1.91 15.49
C HIS A 21 28.32 1.12 16.23
N GLN A 22 28.62 -0.12 16.64
CA GLN A 22 27.74 -0.97 17.44
C GLN A 22 27.43 -0.35 18.82
N ALA A 23 28.42 0.31 19.42
CA ALA A 23 28.26 1.05 20.67
C ALA A 23 27.55 2.41 20.50
N GLN A 24 27.01 2.71 19.32
CA GLN A 24 26.35 3.99 18.97
C GLN A 24 27.25 5.23 19.12
N GLN A 25 28.57 5.03 19.18
CA GLN A 25 29.57 6.08 19.19
C GLN A 25 29.85 6.55 17.75
N TYR A 26 28.82 7.07 17.09
CA TYR A 26 28.82 7.28 15.64
C TYR A 26 29.96 8.19 15.16
N ARG A 27 30.29 9.24 15.91
CA ARG A 27 31.39 10.15 15.54
C ARG A 27 32.76 9.48 15.59
N GLU A 28 32.97 8.57 16.54
CA GLU A 28 34.20 7.79 16.63
C GLU A 28 34.28 6.78 15.49
N ALA A 29 33.18 6.08 15.20
CA ALA A 29 33.06 5.19 14.06
C ALA A 29 33.39 5.93 12.74
N GLN A 30 32.80 7.11 12.52
CA GLN A 30 33.06 7.97 11.36
C GLN A 30 34.56 8.29 11.23
N ALA A 31 35.22 8.68 12.33
CA ALA A 31 36.66 8.97 12.31
C ALA A 31 37.51 7.72 12.00
N GLY A 32 37.09 6.56 12.48
CA GLY A 32 37.69 5.26 12.16
C GLY A 32 37.58 4.92 10.68
N TYR A 33 36.37 4.97 10.12
CA TYR A 33 36.13 4.72 8.69
C TYR A 33 36.88 5.70 7.80
N GLN A 34 36.89 7.00 8.12
CA GLN A 34 37.67 7.99 7.38
C GLN A 34 39.17 7.70 7.39
N LYS A 35 39.73 7.17 8.49
CA LYS A 35 41.14 6.74 8.53
C LYS A 35 41.38 5.58 7.57
N ILE A 36 40.47 4.62 7.47
CA ILE A 36 40.58 3.48 6.55
C ILE A 36 40.53 3.98 5.10
N LEU A 37 39.60 4.87 4.77
CA LEU A 37 39.46 5.45 3.43
C LEU A 37 40.66 6.30 2.97
N LYS A 38 41.55 6.74 3.88
CA LYS A 38 42.83 7.35 3.47
C LYS A 38 43.79 6.35 2.83
N TRP A 39 43.66 5.06 3.14
CA TRP A 39 44.49 3.98 2.59
C TRP A 39 43.77 3.24 1.47
N VAL A 40 42.46 3.04 1.60
CA VAL A 40 41.62 2.35 0.61
C VAL A 40 40.44 3.26 0.26
N PRO A 41 40.64 4.26 -0.60
CA PRO A 41 39.66 5.33 -0.83
C PRO A 41 38.36 4.86 -1.47
N ASP A 42 38.39 3.75 -2.18
CA ASP A 42 37.27 3.19 -2.94
C ASP A 42 36.79 1.86 -2.33
N ASP A 43 36.97 1.67 -1.02
CA ASP A 43 36.35 0.55 -0.30
C ASP A 43 34.84 0.81 -0.14
N SER A 44 34.02 0.12 -0.94
CA SER A 44 32.56 0.33 -0.98
C SER A 44 31.91 0.09 0.39
N ASP A 45 32.34 -0.92 1.13
CA ASP A 45 31.71 -1.30 2.39
C ASP A 45 32.02 -0.26 3.47
N VAL A 46 33.26 0.23 3.51
CA VAL A 46 33.65 1.29 4.44
C VAL A 46 32.98 2.62 4.08
N LEU A 47 32.82 2.93 2.78
CA LEU A 47 32.07 4.10 2.31
C LEU A 47 30.59 4.02 2.74
N HIS A 48 29.99 2.85 2.59
CA HIS A 48 28.61 2.59 3.02
C HIS A 48 28.45 2.73 4.54
N LEU A 49 29.30 2.08 5.34
CA LEU A 49 29.28 2.17 6.81
C LEU A 49 29.52 3.60 7.32
N LEU A 50 30.37 4.37 6.65
CA LEU A 50 30.55 5.80 6.93
C LEU A 50 29.26 6.58 6.64
N GLY A 51 28.60 6.30 5.53
CA GLY A 51 27.29 6.87 5.20
C GLY A 51 26.23 6.52 6.25
N GLN A 52 26.10 5.24 6.60
CA GLN A 52 25.13 4.75 7.58
C GLN A 52 25.34 5.39 8.96
N SER A 53 26.58 5.45 9.45
CA SER A 53 26.89 6.11 10.72
C SER A 53 26.62 7.62 10.71
N LEU A 54 26.66 8.29 9.56
CA LEU A 54 26.25 9.69 9.42
C LEU A 54 24.73 9.86 9.46
N ILE A 55 23.97 8.93 8.88
CA ILE A 55 22.50 8.92 8.98
C ILE A 55 22.09 8.76 10.45
N GLN A 56 22.72 7.83 11.17
CA GLN A 56 22.43 7.55 12.59
C GLN A 56 22.87 8.68 13.53
N ASP A 57 23.91 9.45 13.18
CA ASP A 57 24.33 10.70 13.85
C ASP A 57 23.44 11.90 13.47
N GLY A 58 22.32 11.70 12.77
CA GLY A 58 21.38 12.76 12.40
C GLY A 58 21.90 13.72 11.32
N ARG A 59 22.87 13.29 10.49
CA ARG A 59 23.53 14.10 9.46
C ARG A 59 23.37 13.49 8.05
N PRO A 60 22.12 13.30 7.57
CA PRO A 60 21.84 12.64 6.29
C PRO A 60 22.46 13.38 5.09
N ASP A 61 22.49 14.71 5.09
CA ASP A 61 23.09 15.48 3.98
C ASP A 61 24.57 15.14 3.75
N ARG A 62 25.31 14.91 4.85
CA ARG A 62 26.72 14.55 4.78
C ARG A 62 26.91 13.09 4.39
N ALA A 63 25.93 12.22 4.67
CA ALA A 63 25.95 10.82 4.28
C ALA A 63 25.86 10.65 2.75
N ILE A 64 25.04 11.47 2.08
CA ILE A 64 24.77 11.39 0.63
C ILE A 64 26.07 11.32 -0.18
N ARG A 65 27.06 12.18 0.11
CA ARG A 65 28.35 12.18 -0.62
C ARG A 65 29.05 10.81 -0.56
N TRP A 66 29.09 10.19 0.61
CA TRP A 66 29.79 8.92 0.83
C TRP A 66 29.00 7.75 0.24
N LEU A 67 27.67 7.77 0.38
CA LEU A 67 26.79 6.75 -0.17
C LEU A 67 26.75 6.79 -1.71
N LYS A 68 26.75 7.99 -2.33
CA LYS A 68 26.93 8.14 -3.78
C LYS A 68 28.25 7.53 -4.25
N LYS A 69 29.33 7.69 -3.47
CA LYS A 69 30.61 7.06 -3.79
C LYS A 69 30.53 5.53 -3.63
N ALA A 70 29.89 5.04 -2.56
CA ALA A 70 29.71 3.60 -2.33
C ALA A 70 28.96 2.94 -3.50
N VAL A 71 27.83 3.49 -3.94
CA VAL A 71 27.06 2.91 -5.04
C VAL A 71 27.73 3.06 -6.42
N ALA A 72 28.62 4.06 -6.58
CA ALA A 72 29.44 4.18 -7.78
C ALA A 72 30.55 3.12 -7.83
N THR A 73 31.15 2.80 -6.68
CA THR A 73 32.15 1.73 -6.55
C THR A 73 31.52 0.35 -6.68
N ASN A 74 30.36 0.12 -6.05
CA ASN A 74 29.61 -1.13 -6.13
C ASN A 74 28.14 -0.91 -6.56
N PRO A 75 27.87 -0.87 -7.88
CA PRO A 75 26.52 -0.67 -8.42
C PRO A 75 25.53 -1.82 -8.18
N ALA A 76 25.98 -2.91 -7.55
CA ALA A 76 25.16 -4.07 -7.19
C ALA A 76 24.77 -4.09 -5.69
N SER A 77 25.24 -3.13 -4.88
CA SER A 77 24.89 -3.08 -3.46
C SER A 77 23.51 -2.47 -3.24
N ALA A 78 22.49 -3.31 -3.14
CA ALA A 78 21.13 -2.91 -2.81
C ALA A 78 21.07 -2.19 -1.45
N ASP A 79 21.85 -2.63 -0.46
CA ASP A 79 21.84 -2.05 0.89
C ASP A 79 22.42 -0.62 0.90
N ALA A 80 23.45 -0.36 0.08
CA ALA A 80 24.00 0.99 -0.08
C ALA A 80 23.03 1.92 -0.85
N PHE A 81 22.30 1.41 -1.85
CA PHE A 81 21.22 2.16 -2.50
C PHE A 81 20.07 2.46 -1.53
N TYR A 82 19.72 1.51 -0.65
CA TYR A 82 18.68 1.72 0.36
C TYR A 82 19.07 2.83 1.33
N ASP A 83 20.29 2.79 1.88
CA ASP A 83 20.77 3.84 2.78
C ASP A 83 20.94 5.19 2.06
N LEU A 84 21.29 5.18 0.77
CA LEU A 84 21.29 6.39 -0.06
C LEU A 84 19.88 6.98 -0.18
N GLY A 85 18.87 6.16 -0.46
CA GLY A 85 17.47 6.59 -0.49
C GLY A 85 17.00 7.13 0.87
N LEU A 86 17.40 6.47 1.96
CA LEU A 86 17.09 6.91 3.32
C LEU A 86 17.73 8.26 3.65
N ALA A 87 18.98 8.48 3.24
CA ALA A 87 19.66 9.75 3.39
C ALA A 87 18.94 10.86 2.60
N TYR A 88 18.61 10.61 1.33
CA TYR A 88 17.86 11.55 0.50
C TYR A 88 16.51 11.93 1.11
N ARG A 89 15.72 10.94 1.54
CA ARG A 89 14.41 11.16 2.16
C ARG A 89 14.51 11.98 3.43
N LYS A 90 15.46 11.66 4.33
CA LYS A 90 15.68 12.42 5.57
C LYS A 90 16.19 13.84 5.32
N SER A 91 16.78 14.09 4.16
CA SER A 91 17.20 15.40 3.67
C SER A 91 16.13 16.14 2.84
N GLY A 92 14.91 15.61 2.73
CA GLY A 92 13.81 16.19 1.96
C GLY A 92 13.93 16.05 0.44
N GLN A 93 14.90 15.28 -0.05
CA GLN A 93 15.18 15.02 -1.47
C GLN A 93 14.38 13.79 -1.95
N ASN A 94 13.06 13.90 -1.98
CA ASN A 94 12.18 12.76 -2.25
C ASN A 94 12.34 12.18 -3.67
N ALA A 95 12.60 13.02 -4.69
CA ALA A 95 12.76 12.55 -6.06
C ALA A 95 13.99 11.63 -6.21
N GLU A 96 15.10 12.01 -5.59
CA GLU A 96 16.33 11.23 -5.56
C GLU A 96 16.18 9.97 -4.68
N ALA A 97 15.41 10.06 -3.58
CA ALA A 97 15.09 8.91 -2.75
C ALA A 97 14.32 7.84 -3.53
N VAL A 98 13.31 8.24 -4.31
CA VAL A 98 12.53 7.33 -5.18
C VAL A 98 13.45 6.60 -6.16
N GLN A 99 14.35 7.31 -6.84
CA GLN A 99 15.30 6.69 -7.78
C GLN A 99 16.22 5.66 -7.09
N ALA A 100 16.70 5.99 -5.89
CA ALA A 100 17.54 5.09 -5.11
C ALA A 100 16.78 3.83 -4.67
N TYR A 101 15.55 3.97 -4.16
CA TYR A 101 14.72 2.82 -3.76
C TYR A 101 14.27 1.98 -4.96
N GLN A 102 13.93 2.58 -6.10
CA GLN A 102 13.67 1.84 -7.34
C GLN A 102 14.90 1.04 -7.78
N ARG A 103 16.12 1.55 -7.55
CA ARG A 103 17.35 0.78 -7.81
C ARG A 103 17.50 -0.40 -6.86
N VAL A 104 17.10 -0.27 -5.59
CA VAL A 104 17.00 -1.40 -4.65
C VAL A 104 16.06 -2.48 -5.22
N LEU A 105 14.86 -2.09 -5.63
CA LEU A 105 13.85 -3.02 -6.16
C LEU A 105 14.27 -3.67 -7.48
N LYS A 106 15.03 -2.96 -8.33
CA LYS A 106 15.65 -3.58 -9.52
C LYS A 106 16.70 -4.65 -9.20
N LEU A 107 17.37 -4.55 -8.04
CA LEU A 107 18.40 -5.52 -7.61
C LEU A 107 17.82 -6.64 -6.77
N LYS A 108 16.85 -6.32 -5.91
CA LYS A 108 16.15 -7.21 -4.98
C LYS A 108 14.66 -6.82 -4.97
N PRO A 109 13.85 -7.35 -5.90
CA PRO A 109 12.44 -6.99 -6.03
C PRO A 109 11.63 -7.18 -4.74
N ASP A 110 11.93 -8.22 -3.96
CA ASP A 110 11.23 -8.50 -2.69
C ASP A 110 11.87 -7.78 -1.47
N THR A 111 12.16 -6.48 -1.61
CA THR A 111 12.68 -5.67 -0.48
C THR A 111 11.56 -4.86 0.16
N LEU A 112 10.87 -5.44 1.15
CA LEU A 112 9.74 -4.81 1.85
C LEU A 112 10.03 -3.38 2.31
N ASN A 113 11.18 -3.13 2.94
CA ASN A 113 11.53 -1.79 3.43
C ASN A 113 11.64 -0.74 2.30
N ALA A 114 12.02 -1.14 1.09
CA ALA A 114 12.08 -0.24 -0.06
C ALA A 114 10.66 0.07 -0.57
N HIS A 115 9.77 -0.92 -0.65
CA HIS A 115 8.35 -0.69 -0.95
C HIS A 115 7.72 0.26 0.06
N LEU A 116 7.86 -0.01 1.37
CA LEU A 116 7.33 0.85 2.43
C LEU A 116 7.91 2.27 2.34
N SER A 117 9.20 2.41 2.02
CA SER A 117 9.80 3.74 1.84
C SER A 117 9.25 4.49 0.63
N LEU A 118 8.91 3.79 -0.46
CA LEU A 118 8.22 4.38 -1.61
C LEU A 118 6.77 4.73 -1.29
N VAL A 119 6.06 3.89 -0.54
CA VAL A 119 4.70 4.16 -0.04
C VAL A 119 4.68 5.45 0.80
N GLU A 120 5.62 5.61 1.72
CA GLU A 120 5.75 6.82 2.54
C GLU A 120 5.98 8.09 1.71
N ILE A 121 6.57 7.98 0.52
CA ILE A 121 6.78 9.11 -0.39
C ILE A 121 5.57 9.33 -1.31
N LYS A 122 4.99 8.24 -1.84
CA LYS A 122 3.89 8.28 -2.82
C LYS A 122 2.55 8.65 -2.19
N PHE A 123 2.30 8.19 -0.96
CA PHE A 123 1.04 8.35 -0.25
C PHE A 123 1.24 9.19 1.01
N PRO A 124 1.36 10.53 0.88
CA PRO A 124 1.41 11.41 2.02
C PRO A 124 0.05 11.39 2.73
N GLY A 125 0.03 10.95 4.00
CA GLY A 125 -1.18 10.91 4.81
C GLY A 125 -1.28 9.67 5.69
N GLU A 126 -2.49 9.45 6.17
CA GLU A 126 -2.84 8.35 7.06
C GLU A 126 -3.00 7.02 6.31
N HIS A 127 -2.93 5.93 7.09
CA HIS A 127 -3.23 4.59 6.62
C HIS A 127 -4.73 4.44 6.31
N TYR A 128 -5.09 3.56 5.36
CA TYR A 128 -6.48 3.38 4.93
C TYR A 128 -7.41 3.02 6.10
N THR A 129 -6.93 2.28 7.10
CA THR A 129 -7.71 1.95 8.32
C THR A 129 -8.12 3.19 9.12
N ALA A 130 -7.32 4.25 9.11
CA ALA A 130 -7.71 5.52 9.74
C ALA A 130 -8.84 6.21 8.95
N VAL A 131 -8.77 6.17 7.61
CA VAL A 131 -9.81 6.68 6.72
C VAL A 131 -11.10 5.87 6.88
N LEU A 132 -11.03 4.54 6.88
CA LEU A 132 -12.18 3.66 7.14
C LEU A 132 -12.85 3.97 8.49
N ARG A 133 -12.06 4.19 9.54
CA ARG A 133 -12.58 4.57 10.85
C ARG A 133 -13.34 5.91 10.79
N ASP A 134 -12.80 6.89 10.09
CA ASP A 134 -13.46 8.19 9.96
C ASP A 134 -14.69 8.11 9.05
N LEU A 135 -14.70 7.23 8.04
CA LEU A 135 -15.88 6.88 7.26
C LEU A 135 -16.97 6.26 8.13
N HIS A 136 -16.66 5.27 8.98
CA HIS A 136 -17.64 4.70 9.92
C HIS A 136 -18.25 5.77 10.83
N ARG A 137 -17.44 6.68 11.37
CA ARG A 137 -17.91 7.77 12.25
C ARG A 137 -18.76 8.81 11.52
N HIS A 138 -18.43 9.09 10.25
CA HIS A 138 -19.13 10.06 9.45
C HIS A 138 -20.45 9.51 8.90
N LEU A 139 -20.38 8.35 8.24
CA LEU A 139 -21.51 7.69 7.61
C LEU A 139 -22.49 7.11 8.62
N LYS A 140 -21.99 6.65 9.78
CA LYS A 140 -22.76 5.95 10.83
C LYS A 140 -23.66 4.87 10.23
N PRO A 141 -23.09 3.93 9.44
CA PRO A 141 -23.88 2.94 8.74
C PRO A 141 -24.68 2.11 9.73
N GLU A 142 -25.93 1.77 9.40
CA GLU A 142 -26.69 0.83 10.21
C GLU A 142 -26.30 -0.62 9.88
N THR A 143 -25.84 -0.85 8.65
CA THR A 143 -25.39 -2.14 8.13
C THR A 143 -24.02 -2.02 7.46
N TYR A 144 -23.18 -3.02 7.67
CA TYR A 144 -21.82 -3.07 7.12
C TYR A 144 -21.48 -4.47 6.62
N ILE A 145 -20.82 -4.57 5.47
CA ILE A 145 -20.23 -5.83 5.01
C ILE A 145 -18.76 -5.65 4.69
N GLU A 146 -17.93 -6.60 5.13
CA GLU A 146 -16.51 -6.64 4.84
C GLU A 146 -16.16 -7.97 4.18
N ILE A 147 -15.49 -7.90 3.04
CA ILE A 147 -14.94 -9.05 2.33
C ILE A 147 -13.42 -9.01 2.48
N GLY A 148 -12.82 -10.09 2.98
CA GLY A 148 -11.41 -10.12 3.36
C GLY A 148 -11.19 -9.57 4.76
N VAL A 149 -11.70 -10.29 5.77
CA VAL A 149 -11.64 -9.86 7.17
C VAL A 149 -10.25 -10.09 7.77
N GLU A 150 -9.55 -11.14 7.31
CA GLU A 150 -8.24 -11.56 7.78
C GLU A 150 -8.16 -11.58 9.32
N THR A 151 -7.52 -10.58 9.93
CA THR A 151 -7.31 -10.48 11.39
C THR A 151 -8.46 -9.84 12.17
N GLY A 152 -9.47 -9.32 11.47
CA GLY A 152 -10.58 -8.55 12.03
C GLY A 152 -10.25 -7.09 12.36
N GLN A 153 -9.08 -6.58 11.94
CA GLN A 153 -8.65 -5.22 12.27
C GLN A 153 -9.58 -4.14 11.69
N SER A 154 -9.94 -4.25 10.41
CA SER A 154 -10.82 -3.30 9.69
C SER A 154 -12.26 -3.42 10.16
N ILE A 155 -12.82 -4.63 10.26
CA ILE A 155 -14.21 -4.82 10.68
C ILE A 155 -14.47 -4.35 12.11
N ALA A 156 -13.45 -4.38 12.98
CA ALA A 156 -13.51 -3.86 14.34
C ALA A 156 -13.73 -2.34 14.41
N LEU A 157 -13.57 -1.61 13.30
CA LEU A 157 -13.81 -0.17 13.22
C LEU A 157 -15.31 0.19 13.21
N ALA A 158 -16.19 -0.77 12.96
CA ALA A 158 -17.62 -0.53 12.94
C ALA A 158 -18.18 -0.17 14.33
N GLU A 159 -19.12 0.78 14.39
CA GLU A 159 -19.70 1.21 15.66
C GLU A 159 -20.56 0.09 16.29
N PRO A 160 -20.69 0.02 17.64
CA PRO A 160 -21.41 -1.07 18.32
C PRO A 160 -22.87 -1.32 17.89
N ARG A 161 -23.52 -0.31 17.30
CA ARG A 161 -24.90 -0.41 16.79
C ARG A 161 -25.01 -1.03 15.40
N THR A 162 -23.92 -0.97 14.62
CA THR A 162 -23.83 -1.41 13.22
C THR A 162 -24.00 -2.92 13.17
N LEU A 163 -24.90 -3.40 12.32
CA LEU A 163 -25.01 -4.82 12.03
C LEU A 163 -23.95 -5.17 10.97
N CYS A 164 -22.90 -5.90 11.35
CA CYS A 164 -21.79 -6.20 10.46
C CYS A 164 -21.69 -7.68 10.08
N LEU A 165 -21.41 -7.92 8.80
CA LEU A 165 -21.13 -9.24 8.24
C LEU A 165 -19.69 -9.22 7.73
N GLY A 166 -18.86 -10.13 8.22
CA GLY A 166 -17.51 -10.33 7.72
C GLY A 166 -17.42 -11.64 6.94
N VAL A 167 -16.80 -11.62 5.78
CA VAL A 167 -16.67 -12.79 4.90
C VAL A 167 -15.21 -13.01 4.58
N ASP A 168 -14.71 -14.19 4.91
CA ASP A 168 -13.31 -14.57 4.71
C ASP A 168 -13.21 -16.10 4.71
N PRO A 169 -12.49 -16.75 3.79
CA PRO A 169 -12.36 -18.21 3.78
C PRO A 169 -11.57 -18.76 4.98
N GLU A 170 -10.59 -18.03 5.49
CA GLU A 170 -9.66 -18.47 6.53
C GLU A 170 -9.37 -17.35 7.55
N PRO A 171 -10.39 -16.85 8.28
CA PRO A 171 -10.22 -15.70 9.18
C PRO A 171 -9.34 -16.05 10.39
N GLU A 172 -8.35 -15.20 10.67
CA GLU A 172 -7.44 -15.29 11.83
C GLU A 172 -7.75 -14.18 12.85
N ILE A 173 -8.98 -14.17 13.35
CA ILE A 173 -9.48 -13.09 14.23
C ILE A 173 -8.61 -12.93 15.47
N SER A 174 -7.96 -11.76 15.56
CA SER A 174 -7.12 -11.35 16.69
C SER A 174 -7.55 -10.02 17.33
N HIS A 175 -8.59 -9.39 16.78
CA HIS A 175 -9.19 -8.15 17.29
C HIS A 175 -10.57 -8.40 17.91
N GLU A 176 -10.93 -7.59 18.90
CA GLU A 176 -12.27 -7.62 19.48
C GLU A 176 -13.30 -7.13 18.46
N LEU A 177 -14.28 -7.98 18.15
CA LEU A 177 -15.30 -7.69 17.15
C LEU A 177 -16.47 -6.89 17.76
N PRO A 178 -17.16 -6.06 16.95
CA PRO A 178 -18.36 -5.37 17.40
C PRO A 178 -19.45 -6.37 17.85
N PRO A 179 -20.29 -6.03 18.83
CA PRO A 179 -21.25 -6.96 19.42
C PRO A 179 -22.31 -7.49 18.45
N LYS A 180 -22.54 -6.79 17.33
CA LYS A 180 -23.47 -7.18 16.27
C LYS A 180 -22.75 -7.65 15.01
N CYS A 181 -21.53 -8.16 15.14
CA CYS A 181 -20.78 -8.72 14.04
C CYS A 181 -20.94 -10.24 13.93
N ARG A 182 -21.02 -10.72 12.70
CA ARG A 182 -21.03 -12.15 12.36
C ARG A 182 -19.98 -12.41 11.29
N ILE A 183 -19.07 -13.35 11.54
CA ILE A 183 -18.05 -13.78 10.59
C ILE A 183 -18.50 -15.07 9.91
N PHE A 184 -18.33 -15.13 8.60
CA PHE A 184 -18.64 -16.27 7.74
C PHE A 184 -17.32 -16.82 7.18
N PRO A 185 -16.83 -17.96 7.71
CA PRO A 185 -15.56 -18.57 7.32
C PRO A 185 -15.70 -19.32 5.98
N GLN A 186 -15.86 -18.59 4.89
CA GLN A 186 -16.05 -19.10 3.52
C GLN A 186 -15.68 -18.04 2.48
N THR A 187 -15.57 -18.44 1.22
CA THR A 187 -15.32 -17.50 0.11
C THR A 187 -16.50 -16.54 -0.08
N SER A 188 -16.23 -15.36 -0.65
CA SER A 188 -17.28 -14.40 -0.98
C SER A 188 -18.28 -14.98 -1.99
N ASP A 189 -17.81 -15.67 -3.02
CA ASP A 189 -18.66 -16.37 -4.00
C ASP A 189 -19.66 -17.32 -3.30
N SER A 190 -19.18 -18.22 -2.41
CA SER A 190 -20.07 -19.11 -1.65
C SER A 190 -21.01 -18.35 -0.71
N PHE A 191 -20.53 -17.28 -0.08
CA PHE A 191 -21.36 -16.47 0.81
C PHE A 191 -22.56 -15.86 0.10
N PHE A 192 -22.35 -15.21 -1.05
CA PHE A 192 -23.44 -14.58 -1.79
C PHE A 192 -24.37 -15.59 -2.47
N ASP A 193 -23.89 -16.79 -2.81
CA ASP A 193 -24.72 -17.87 -3.34
C ASP A 193 -25.64 -18.51 -2.29
N GLU A 194 -25.14 -18.67 -1.06
CA GLU A 194 -25.84 -19.43 -0.01
C GLU A 194 -26.71 -18.56 0.89
N HIS A 195 -26.47 -17.25 0.94
CA HIS A 195 -27.07 -16.36 1.94
C HIS A 195 -27.86 -15.21 1.30
N ASN A 196 -29.05 -14.95 1.84
CA ASN A 196 -29.74 -13.69 1.58
C ASN A 196 -29.15 -12.60 2.50
N VAL A 197 -28.26 -11.77 1.95
CA VAL A 197 -27.56 -10.71 2.70
C VAL A 197 -28.54 -9.75 3.38
N ARG A 198 -29.63 -9.37 2.72
CA ARG A 198 -30.63 -8.45 3.31
C ARG A 198 -31.33 -9.09 4.51
N GLU A 199 -31.63 -10.39 4.48
CA GLU A 199 -32.17 -11.11 5.65
C GLU A 199 -31.18 -11.09 6.82
N LEU A 200 -29.91 -11.37 6.56
CA LEU A 200 -28.85 -11.31 7.56
C LEU A 200 -28.68 -9.90 8.16
N LEU A 201 -28.97 -8.87 7.36
CA LEU A 201 -28.94 -7.46 7.75
C LEU A 201 -30.27 -6.94 8.35
N GLY A 202 -31.23 -7.83 8.60
CA GLY A 202 -32.53 -7.46 9.18
C GLY A 202 -33.43 -6.72 8.19
N GLN A 203 -33.49 -7.19 6.95
CA GLN A 203 -34.26 -6.64 5.82
C GLN A 203 -33.80 -5.25 5.35
N ARG A 204 -32.58 -4.86 5.69
CA ARG A 204 -31.99 -3.56 5.30
C ARG A 204 -30.99 -3.76 4.17
N ALA A 205 -30.84 -2.72 3.35
CA ALA A 205 -29.78 -2.66 2.37
C ALA A 205 -28.40 -2.57 3.06
N VAL A 206 -27.33 -2.83 2.30
CA VAL A 206 -25.95 -2.56 2.73
C VAL A 206 -25.71 -1.06 2.69
N ASP A 207 -25.43 -0.40 3.82
CA ASP A 207 -25.15 1.05 3.86
C ASP A 207 -23.70 1.36 3.51
N PHE A 208 -22.78 0.54 4.02
CA PHE A 208 -21.35 0.64 3.79
C PHE A 208 -20.77 -0.74 3.53
N ALA A 209 -19.83 -0.84 2.59
CA ALA A 209 -19.10 -2.06 2.32
C ALA A 209 -17.60 -1.79 2.21
N PHE A 210 -16.78 -2.78 2.56
CA PHE A 210 -15.35 -2.78 2.29
C PHE A 210 -14.95 -4.08 1.58
N ILE A 211 -14.26 -3.93 0.44
CA ILE A 211 -13.76 -5.03 -0.38
C ILE A 211 -12.23 -5.03 -0.29
N ASP A 212 -11.70 -6.03 0.40
CA ASP A 212 -10.26 -6.29 0.61
C ASP A 212 -10.00 -7.82 0.55
N GLY A 213 -10.73 -8.50 -0.33
CA GLY A 213 -10.67 -9.95 -0.51
C GLY A 213 -9.48 -10.40 -1.35
N MET A 214 -9.73 -11.28 -2.32
CA MET A 214 -8.67 -11.72 -3.22
C MET A 214 -8.21 -10.55 -4.10
N HIS A 215 -6.92 -10.23 -4.10
CA HIS A 215 -6.36 -9.09 -4.83
C HIS A 215 -6.21 -9.33 -6.35
N VAL A 216 -7.16 -10.04 -6.96
CA VAL A 216 -7.27 -10.19 -8.42
C VAL A 216 -8.53 -9.53 -8.94
N PHE A 217 -8.40 -8.82 -10.06
CA PHE A 217 -9.44 -7.97 -10.63
C PHE A 217 -10.81 -8.66 -10.75
N GLU A 218 -10.85 -9.88 -11.30
CA GLU A 218 -12.11 -10.56 -11.59
C GLU A 218 -12.86 -10.99 -10.33
N ALA A 219 -12.16 -11.22 -9.22
CA ALA A 219 -12.75 -11.52 -7.93
C ALA A 219 -13.35 -10.26 -7.31
N ALA A 220 -12.59 -9.16 -7.27
CA ALA A 220 -13.10 -7.88 -6.78
C ALA A 220 -14.28 -7.35 -7.62
N LEU A 221 -14.30 -7.62 -8.93
CA LEU A 221 -15.45 -7.31 -9.78
C LEU A 221 -16.70 -8.11 -9.36
N ARG A 222 -16.57 -9.41 -9.07
CA ARG A 222 -17.70 -10.22 -8.57
C ARG A 222 -18.16 -9.75 -7.20
N ASP A 223 -17.22 -9.44 -6.31
CA ASP A 223 -17.52 -8.89 -4.98
C ASP A 223 -18.30 -7.59 -5.09
N PHE A 224 -17.88 -6.66 -5.96
CA PHE A 224 -18.59 -5.41 -6.21
C PHE A 224 -20.02 -5.65 -6.74
N ILE A 225 -20.17 -6.51 -7.75
CA ILE A 225 -21.48 -6.88 -8.33
C ILE A 225 -22.40 -7.45 -7.25
N ASN A 226 -21.89 -8.35 -6.41
CA ASN A 226 -22.67 -9.01 -5.37
C ASN A 226 -23.07 -8.04 -4.25
N VAL A 227 -22.17 -7.15 -3.83
CA VAL A 227 -22.47 -6.11 -2.86
C VAL A 227 -23.53 -5.14 -3.40
N GLU A 228 -23.40 -4.71 -4.66
CA GLU A 228 -24.32 -3.74 -5.27
C GLU A 228 -25.77 -4.25 -5.29
N ARG A 229 -26.01 -5.53 -5.61
CA ARG A 229 -27.35 -6.16 -5.58
C ARG A 229 -28.08 -6.02 -4.23
N HIS A 230 -27.32 -5.87 -3.15
CA HIS A 230 -27.86 -5.72 -1.80
C HIS A 230 -27.78 -4.28 -1.27
N ALA A 231 -27.23 -3.36 -2.06
CA ALA A 231 -27.06 -1.96 -1.73
C ALA A 231 -28.33 -1.12 -1.98
N SER A 232 -28.17 0.19 -1.87
CA SER A 232 -29.13 1.24 -2.17
C SER A 232 -28.41 2.39 -2.89
N PRO A 233 -29.12 3.35 -3.50
CA PRO A 233 -28.50 4.56 -4.09
C PRO A 233 -27.66 5.37 -3.10
N GLY A 234 -28.00 5.28 -1.81
CA GLY A 234 -27.22 5.91 -0.75
C GLY A 234 -25.95 5.14 -0.42
N SER A 235 -25.77 3.88 -0.77
CA SER A 235 -24.69 3.07 -0.24
C SER A 235 -23.29 3.56 -0.67
N VAL A 236 -22.29 3.28 0.16
CA VAL A 236 -20.88 3.56 -0.12
C VAL A 236 -20.11 2.24 -0.15
N VAL A 237 -19.32 2.00 -1.19
CA VAL A 237 -18.42 0.84 -1.28
C VAL A 237 -16.98 1.35 -1.27
N ALA A 238 -16.20 0.89 -0.30
CA ALA A 238 -14.76 1.09 -0.24
C ALA A 238 -14.04 -0.14 -0.82
N ILE A 239 -12.99 0.10 -1.59
CA ILE A 239 -12.21 -0.93 -2.31
C ILE A 239 -10.74 -0.69 -2.03
N HIS A 240 -10.03 -1.69 -1.54
CA HIS A 240 -8.59 -1.58 -1.27
C HIS A 240 -7.75 -1.69 -2.57
N ASP A 241 -6.45 -1.39 -2.50
CA ASP A 241 -5.48 -1.56 -3.60
C ASP A 241 -5.80 -0.83 -4.92
N CYS A 242 -6.47 0.31 -4.85
CA CYS A 242 -6.91 1.04 -6.03
C CYS A 242 -5.83 1.90 -6.70
N ILE A 243 -4.66 2.09 -6.08
CA ILE A 243 -3.53 2.87 -6.58
C ILE A 243 -2.23 2.02 -6.45
N PRO A 244 -1.77 1.39 -7.53
CA PRO A 244 -0.63 0.47 -7.49
C PRO A 244 0.68 1.21 -7.21
N LEU A 245 1.61 0.57 -6.49
CA LEU A 245 2.93 1.17 -6.22
C LEU A 245 3.84 1.13 -7.45
N ASP A 246 3.96 -0.06 -8.06
CA ASP A 246 4.70 -0.32 -9.28
C ASP A 246 4.18 -1.59 -10.00
N ALA A 247 4.76 -1.88 -11.17
CA ALA A 247 4.36 -3.01 -12.01
C ALA A 247 4.55 -4.39 -11.38
N VAL A 248 5.52 -4.56 -10.47
CA VAL A 248 5.82 -5.85 -9.83
C VAL A 248 4.77 -6.13 -8.76
N THR A 249 4.54 -5.15 -7.88
CA THR A 249 3.62 -5.31 -6.74
C THR A 249 2.16 -5.38 -7.20
N SER A 250 1.85 -4.82 -8.37
CA SER A 250 0.50 -4.83 -8.95
C SER A 250 0.27 -5.92 -10.00
N SER A 251 1.20 -6.88 -10.12
CA SER A 251 1.06 -8.00 -11.04
C SER A 251 0.08 -9.04 -10.51
N ARG A 252 -0.51 -9.86 -11.39
CA ARG A 252 -1.47 -10.92 -11.01
C ARG A 252 -0.83 -12.00 -10.12
N GLU A 253 0.44 -12.27 -10.35
CA GLU A 253 1.18 -13.28 -9.56
C GLU A 253 1.89 -12.60 -8.40
N ARG A 254 1.61 -13.05 -7.18
CA ARG A 254 2.31 -12.56 -6.00
C ARG A 254 3.75 -13.07 -5.99
N THR A 255 4.69 -12.19 -6.35
CA THR A 255 6.13 -12.48 -6.37
C THR A 255 6.91 -11.76 -5.27
N THR A 256 6.25 -10.92 -4.49
CA THR A 256 6.82 -10.11 -3.41
C THR A 256 5.95 -10.17 -2.15
N ASN A 257 6.56 -9.91 -1.00
CA ASN A 257 5.86 -9.83 0.28
C ASN A 257 4.87 -8.66 0.31
N PHE A 258 5.29 -7.49 -0.17
CA PHE A 258 4.39 -6.36 -0.45
C PHE A 258 3.75 -6.56 -1.81
N TRP A 259 2.44 -6.71 -1.85
CA TRP A 259 1.69 -7.02 -3.07
C TRP A 259 0.28 -6.44 -2.96
N SER A 260 -0.16 -5.74 -4.00
CA SER A 260 -1.48 -5.11 -4.11
C SER A 260 -2.36 -5.80 -5.15
N GLY A 261 -1.76 -6.68 -5.97
CA GLY A 261 -2.43 -7.27 -7.11
C GLY A 261 -2.97 -6.23 -8.10
N ASP A 262 -3.95 -6.63 -8.90
CA ASP A 262 -4.43 -5.86 -10.04
C ASP A 262 -5.83 -5.23 -9.85
N ILE A 263 -6.21 -4.98 -8.59
CA ILE A 263 -7.52 -4.40 -8.22
C ILE A 263 -7.76 -3.02 -8.80
N TRP A 264 -6.73 -2.21 -9.00
CA TRP A 264 -6.82 -0.90 -9.67
C TRP A 264 -7.53 -0.92 -11.03
N LYS A 265 -7.58 -2.08 -11.71
CA LYS A 265 -8.35 -2.27 -12.95
C LYS A 265 -9.85 -2.10 -12.75
N LEU A 266 -10.37 -2.37 -11.54
CA LEU A 266 -11.77 -2.15 -11.18
C LEU A 266 -12.16 -0.68 -11.32
N ILE A 267 -11.24 0.25 -11.02
CA ILE A 267 -11.48 1.67 -11.21
C ILE A 267 -11.69 2.01 -12.68
N LEU A 268 -10.86 1.47 -13.57
CA LEU A 268 -11.01 1.66 -15.02
C LEU A 268 -12.28 1.01 -15.56
N CYS A 269 -12.59 -0.20 -15.08
CA CYS A 269 -13.79 -0.94 -15.43
C CYS A 269 -15.05 -0.15 -15.08
N LEU A 270 -15.18 0.33 -13.85
CA LEU A 270 -16.34 1.10 -13.40
C LEU A 270 -16.47 2.41 -14.18
N LYS A 271 -15.37 3.13 -14.46
CA LYS A 271 -15.41 4.33 -15.31
C LYS A 271 -15.98 4.06 -16.71
N LYS A 272 -15.68 2.91 -17.28
CA LYS A 272 -16.12 2.54 -18.64
C LYS A 272 -17.54 1.97 -18.67
N TYR A 273 -17.85 1.04 -17.78
CA TYR A 273 -19.08 0.26 -17.81
C TYR A 273 -20.18 0.81 -16.90
N ARG A 274 -19.82 1.65 -15.94
CA ARG A 274 -20.73 2.29 -14.98
C ARG A 274 -20.48 3.80 -14.86
N PRO A 275 -20.61 4.57 -15.95
CA PRO A 275 -20.45 6.02 -15.91
C PRO A 275 -21.51 6.73 -15.04
N ASP A 276 -22.55 6.00 -14.63
CA ASP A 276 -23.59 6.42 -13.69
C ASP A 276 -23.12 6.46 -12.22
N VAL A 277 -22.13 5.65 -11.84
CA VAL A 277 -21.60 5.69 -10.46
C VAL A 277 -20.60 6.83 -10.29
N SER A 278 -20.55 7.39 -9.09
CA SER A 278 -19.50 8.31 -8.70
C SER A 278 -18.33 7.54 -8.09
N LEU A 279 -17.11 7.81 -8.58
CA LEU A 279 -15.91 7.07 -8.17
C LEU A 279 -14.69 7.97 -7.97
N VAL A 280 -13.97 7.77 -6.86
CA VAL A 280 -12.65 8.36 -6.57
C VAL A 280 -11.72 7.34 -5.95
N SER A 281 -10.41 7.55 -6.07
CA SER A 281 -9.39 6.79 -5.33
C SER A 281 -8.66 7.73 -4.37
N VAL A 282 -8.79 7.50 -3.06
CA VAL A 282 -8.10 8.29 -2.04
C VAL A 282 -6.66 7.78 -1.91
N ALA A 283 -5.67 8.67 -1.94
CA ALA A 283 -4.24 8.35 -1.85
C ALA A 283 -3.79 7.91 -0.42
N THR A 284 -4.45 6.91 0.15
CA THR A 284 -4.11 6.32 1.46
C THR A 284 -2.94 5.36 1.37
N LYS A 285 -2.19 5.21 2.47
CA LYS A 285 -1.24 4.10 2.59
C LYS A 285 -2.00 2.77 2.75
N PRO A 286 -1.49 1.64 2.22
CA PRO A 286 -0.28 1.55 1.42
C PRO A 286 -0.49 1.76 -0.09
N THR A 287 -1.71 1.59 -0.60
CA THR A 287 -2.00 1.36 -2.03
C THR A 287 -3.31 2.00 -2.47
N GLY A 288 -3.77 3.02 -1.73
CA GLY A 288 -4.99 3.75 -2.02
C GLY A 288 -6.29 3.02 -1.65
N LEU A 289 -7.35 3.80 -1.48
CA LEU A 289 -8.70 3.33 -1.13
C LEU A 289 -9.70 3.92 -2.13
N GLY A 290 -10.25 3.08 -3.00
CA GLY A 290 -11.33 3.44 -3.91
C GLY A 290 -12.64 3.64 -3.14
N LEU A 291 -13.43 4.64 -3.51
CA LEU A 291 -14.76 4.90 -2.97
C LEU A 291 -15.76 5.03 -4.11
N VAL A 292 -16.84 4.25 -4.05
CA VAL A 292 -17.93 4.24 -5.04
C VAL A 292 -19.24 4.61 -4.35
N THR A 293 -20.02 5.49 -4.99
CA THR A 293 -21.39 5.86 -4.57
C THR A 293 -22.33 5.96 -5.79
N GLY A 294 -23.63 6.09 -5.55
CA GLY A 294 -24.64 6.11 -6.62
C GLY A 294 -24.92 4.71 -7.19
N LEU A 295 -24.92 3.71 -6.32
CA LEU A 295 -25.14 2.30 -6.68
C LEU A 295 -26.60 2.05 -7.06
N ASP A 296 -26.82 1.07 -7.94
CA ASP A 296 -28.15 0.66 -8.34
C ASP A 296 -28.29 -0.87 -8.18
N PRO A 297 -29.05 -1.35 -7.18
CA PRO A 297 -29.17 -2.78 -6.91
C PRO A 297 -29.84 -3.58 -8.03
N ASP A 298 -30.56 -2.90 -8.94
CA ASP A 298 -31.20 -3.53 -10.08
C ASP A 298 -30.32 -3.49 -11.35
N ASN A 299 -29.14 -2.86 -11.28
CA ASN A 299 -28.22 -2.78 -12.41
C ASN A 299 -27.54 -4.12 -12.68
N SER A 300 -27.66 -4.60 -13.93
CA SER A 300 -27.10 -5.88 -14.35
C SER A 300 -25.92 -5.76 -15.32
N VAL A 301 -25.53 -4.55 -15.75
CA VAL A 301 -24.56 -4.31 -16.85
C VAL A 301 -23.26 -5.07 -16.62
N LEU A 302 -22.71 -4.98 -15.41
CA LEU A 302 -21.45 -5.63 -15.04
C LEU A 302 -21.58 -7.16 -15.02
N SER A 303 -22.71 -7.69 -14.53
CA SER A 303 -22.94 -9.14 -14.47
C SER A 303 -23.23 -9.75 -15.84
N GLU A 304 -23.97 -9.05 -16.70
CA GLU A 304 -24.27 -9.52 -18.06
C GLU A 304 -23.04 -9.46 -18.98
N SER A 305 -22.15 -8.50 -18.74
CA SER A 305 -20.93 -8.30 -19.52
C SER A 305 -19.69 -8.90 -18.86
N TYR A 306 -19.84 -9.71 -17.81
CA TYR A 306 -18.74 -10.14 -16.94
C TYR A 306 -17.56 -10.75 -17.73
N GLU A 307 -17.83 -11.76 -18.57
CA GLU A 307 -16.80 -12.44 -19.36
C GLU A 307 -16.10 -11.49 -20.34
N GLN A 308 -16.84 -10.56 -20.95
CA GLN A 308 -16.28 -9.55 -21.85
C GLN A 308 -15.37 -8.58 -21.09
N ILE A 309 -15.81 -8.12 -19.91
CA ILE A 309 -15.04 -7.22 -19.04
C ILE A 309 -13.75 -7.91 -18.60
N VAL A 310 -13.82 -9.16 -18.15
CA VAL A 310 -12.64 -9.94 -17.74
C VAL A 310 -11.67 -10.07 -18.90
N ALA A 311 -12.14 -10.44 -20.09
CA ALA A 311 -11.29 -10.56 -21.28
C ALA A 311 -10.63 -9.23 -21.69
N GLU A 312 -11.29 -8.10 -21.43
CA GLU A 312 -10.76 -6.78 -21.75
C GLU A 312 -9.73 -6.28 -20.73
N PHE A 313 -10.01 -6.38 -19.43
CA PHE A 313 -9.22 -5.73 -18.39
C PHE A 313 -8.11 -6.61 -17.80
N VAL A 314 -8.28 -7.94 -17.76
CA VAL A 314 -7.23 -8.84 -17.25
C VAL A 314 -5.88 -8.65 -17.97
N PRO A 315 -5.82 -8.49 -19.30
CA PRO A 315 -4.55 -8.27 -20.02
C PRO A 315 -3.84 -6.95 -19.72
N LEU A 316 -4.52 -5.95 -19.14
CA LEU A 316 -3.90 -4.66 -18.84
C LEU A 316 -2.76 -4.81 -17.81
N GLY A 317 -1.70 -4.05 -18.02
CA GLY A 317 -0.54 -3.95 -17.13
C GLY A 317 -0.37 -2.54 -16.57
N TYR A 318 0.56 -2.38 -15.65
CA TYR A 318 0.85 -1.08 -15.02
C TYR A 318 1.23 0.01 -16.03
N ASP A 319 1.89 -0.35 -17.13
CA ASP A 319 2.30 0.59 -18.18
C ASP A 319 1.11 1.27 -18.87
N ASP A 320 -0.08 0.65 -18.86
CA ASP A 320 -1.30 1.24 -19.43
C ASP A 320 -1.80 2.46 -18.64
N ILE A 321 -1.40 2.59 -17.37
CA ILE A 321 -1.77 3.72 -16.50
C ILE A 321 -0.59 4.57 -16.07
N ALA A 322 0.65 4.10 -16.17
CA ALA A 322 1.82 4.72 -15.54
C ALA A 322 2.02 6.21 -15.87
N ALA A 323 1.70 6.63 -17.10
CA ALA A 323 1.87 8.02 -17.53
C ALA A 323 0.72 8.96 -17.08
N HIS A 324 -0.44 8.41 -16.73
CA HIS A 324 -1.68 9.16 -16.46
C HIS A 324 -2.37 8.67 -15.18
N GLU A 325 -1.63 8.03 -14.26
CA GLU A 325 -2.15 7.26 -13.12
C GLU A 325 -3.21 8.04 -12.31
N VAL A 326 -2.93 9.31 -12.01
CA VAL A 326 -3.83 10.21 -11.26
C VAL A 326 -5.18 10.39 -11.96
N GLU A 327 -5.17 10.62 -13.27
CA GLU A 327 -6.38 10.84 -14.06
C GLU A 327 -7.12 9.51 -14.33
N SER A 328 -6.37 8.48 -14.71
CA SER A 328 -6.88 7.15 -14.98
C SER A 328 -7.65 6.61 -13.78
N LEU A 329 -7.12 6.78 -12.56
CA LEU A 329 -7.66 6.20 -11.33
C LEU A 329 -8.51 7.17 -10.49
N ASN A 330 -8.82 8.37 -11.00
CA ASN A 330 -9.57 9.42 -10.27
C ASN A 330 -8.95 9.71 -8.88
N VAL A 331 -7.62 9.87 -8.82
CA VAL A 331 -6.91 10.00 -7.55
C VAL A 331 -7.18 11.37 -6.91
N ILE A 332 -7.52 11.35 -5.62
CA ILE A 332 -7.61 12.54 -4.78
C ILE A 332 -6.67 12.43 -3.58
N ASP A 333 -6.26 13.58 -3.07
CA ASP A 333 -5.42 13.66 -1.87
C ASP A 333 -6.11 13.02 -0.66
N ASN A 334 -5.31 12.47 0.25
CA ASN A 334 -5.76 11.89 1.52
C ASN A 334 -6.14 13.00 2.52
N ASP A 335 -7.26 13.68 2.23
CA ASP A 335 -7.87 14.72 3.06
C ASP A 335 -9.32 14.34 3.35
N MET A 336 -9.60 14.01 4.62
CA MET A 336 -10.93 13.59 5.06
C MET A 336 -12.02 14.64 4.82
N GLN A 337 -11.71 15.95 4.86
CA GLN A 337 -12.71 16.98 4.56
C GLN A 337 -13.12 16.93 3.09
N ARG A 338 -12.15 16.70 2.20
CA ARG A 338 -12.40 16.55 0.77
C ARG A 338 -13.16 15.26 0.47
N VAL A 339 -12.78 14.15 1.11
CA VAL A 339 -13.48 12.86 0.98
C VAL A 339 -14.95 12.98 1.41
N ILE A 340 -15.22 13.55 2.60
CA ILE A 340 -16.58 13.75 3.11
C ILE A 340 -17.41 14.64 2.19
N ARG A 341 -16.81 15.75 1.70
CA ARG A 341 -17.48 16.65 0.76
C ARG A 341 -17.88 15.90 -0.51
N TRP A 342 -16.95 15.13 -1.09
CA TRP A 342 -17.21 14.34 -2.28
C TRP A 342 -18.34 13.30 -2.08
N ILE A 343 -18.37 12.62 -0.92
CA ILE A 343 -19.46 11.70 -0.58
C ILE A 343 -20.81 12.43 -0.54
N GLY A 344 -20.86 13.61 0.08
CA GLY A 344 -22.09 14.41 0.17
C GLY A 344 -22.59 14.89 -1.21
N GLU A 345 -21.68 15.39 -2.05
CA GLU A 345 -21.99 15.85 -3.41
C GLU A 345 -22.45 14.70 -4.30
N SER A 346 -21.75 13.57 -4.28
CA SER A 346 -22.09 12.40 -5.10
C SER A 346 -23.44 11.78 -4.75
N ARG A 347 -23.75 11.64 -3.45
CA ARG A 347 -25.06 11.15 -3.00
C ARG A 347 -26.21 12.10 -3.36
N SER A 348 -25.96 13.41 -3.42
CA SER A 348 -26.98 14.39 -3.79
C SER A 348 -27.32 14.37 -5.29
N MET A 349 -26.42 13.87 -6.15
CA MET A 349 -26.66 13.71 -7.58
C MET A 349 -27.43 12.42 -7.91
N ALA A 350 -27.38 11.43 -7.01
CA ALA A 350 -28.03 10.12 -7.17
C ALA A 350 -29.45 10.05 -6.56
N ALA A 351 -29.82 11.04 -5.73
CA ALA A 351 -31.15 11.18 -5.12
C ALA A 351 -32.06 12.07 -5.97
#